data_AF-A0A1G6VTB9-F1
#
_entry.id   AF-A0A1G6VTB9-F1
#
_cell.length_a   1.000
_cell.length_b   1.000
_cell.length_c   1.000
_cell.angle_alpha   90.00
_cell.angle_beta   90.00
_cell.angle_gamma   90.00
#
_symmetry.space_group_name_H-M   'P 1'
#
loop_
_entity.id
_entity.type
_entity.pdbx_description
1 polymer ?
#
loop_
_entity_poly.entity_id
_entity_poly.type
_entity_poly.pdbx_seq_one_letter_code
_entity_poly.pdbx_strand_id
1 'polypeptide(L)'
;MSERPTLLHLRTGTAHLPAFVRGHLADQRRCLEQWFRVVVVEGDADYAALVDRHEPALALLESGVYTVPRTITGLTARPEVPRLGFLHADAYCPTRARAIADFDHWEVEQVLTTSVSMAAYTPALAERLVVWANFVVPSGDDPLPPAGRPVPVLMTGSHAAHYPWRVAVARELEQAGIATRRTPHAGWFDRAADARMVSGAAYVAELESSQVVPACGSIARDLVRKHLEVPAAGALLVAEPSAALAAAGFRDGVNCVLAEPREAVRRTRDLLGEPDELARLAAAGRTLVLERHTAAQRDQVRQWHDLRRQHPGARIGHRGPFLPLEVGTQAPTLAADGRDRILLAEAGELRRGGRVAEAEVRALRAANLHPAIEPLAELARCRLAVGRAASAADVAARGVEMSTSIGGAPDPGMLALLVRAETAAHRPDRAARLAAAYPADPRRRASLVPVDPGEGRPFRIHRGPAGPVPALRPRYRRLRLRWRSRLRTLLWRTGTLETELAGLLARTQPTRVVVVAPSRRGRACVALTQVVAASTSVDEVWWSNGSGRSAARLRFGVHESTWEPGVAP
;
A
#
# COMPACT_ATOMS: atom_id res chain seq x y z
N MET A 1 -5.77 -42.98 -2.43
CA MET A 1 -5.64 -41.53 -2.21
C MET A 1 -7.04 -40.94 -2.30
N SER A 2 -7.53 -40.17 -1.31
CA SER A 2 -8.85 -39.54 -1.45
C SER A 2 -8.82 -38.58 -2.65
N GLU A 3 -9.93 -38.47 -3.37
CA GLU A 3 -10.04 -37.51 -4.47
C GLU A 3 -9.82 -36.07 -3.95
N ARG A 4 -9.06 -35.25 -4.69
CA ARG A 4 -8.81 -33.85 -4.31
C ARG A 4 -10.08 -33.03 -4.58
N PRO A 5 -10.57 -32.23 -3.62
CA PRO A 5 -11.73 -31.37 -3.85
C PRO A 5 -11.46 -30.36 -4.96
N THR A 6 -12.52 -29.98 -5.68
CA THR A 6 -12.42 -28.98 -6.75
C THR A 6 -12.43 -27.57 -6.17
N LEU A 7 -11.45 -26.74 -6.56
CA LEU A 7 -11.36 -25.33 -6.22
C LEU A 7 -11.62 -24.48 -7.46
N LEU A 8 -12.68 -23.67 -7.44
CA LEU A 8 -12.96 -22.68 -8.49
C LEU A 8 -12.29 -21.35 -8.11
N HIS A 9 -11.22 -20.97 -8.81
CA HIS A 9 -10.48 -19.72 -8.56
C HIS A 9 -10.83 -18.68 -9.62
N LEU A 10 -11.64 -17.69 -9.22
CA LEU A 10 -12.00 -16.55 -10.05
C LEU A 10 -10.97 -15.43 -9.86
N ARG A 11 -10.27 -15.08 -10.95
CA ARG A 11 -9.20 -14.09 -10.95
C ARG A 11 -9.36 -13.07 -12.08
N THR A 12 -8.57 -12.02 -12.06
CA THR A 12 -8.49 -11.10 -13.21
C THR A 12 -7.62 -11.63 -14.33
N GLY A 13 -7.92 -11.20 -15.55
CA GLY A 13 -7.14 -11.54 -16.75
C GLY A 13 -5.67 -11.20 -16.58
N THR A 14 -4.80 -12.18 -16.79
CA THR A 14 -3.37 -12.05 -16.48
C THR A 14 -2.50 -11.70 -17.69
N ALA A 15 -3.07 -11.73 -18.90
CA ALA A 15 -2.34 -11.53 -20.16
C ALA A 15 -1.58 -10.20 -20.26
N HIS A 16 -2.04 -9.16 -19.57
CA HIS A 16 -1.42 -7.84 -19.60
C HIS A 16 -0.28 -7.64 -18.58
N LEU A 17 -0.12 -8.58 -17.64
CA LEU A 17 0.82 -8.47 -16.54
C LEU A 17 2.26 -8.81 -16.97
N PRO A 18 3.28 -8.23 -16.31
CA PRO A 18 4.68 -8.58 -16.54
C PRO A 18 4.96 -10.08 -16.35
N ALA A 19 5.97 -10.61 -17.04
CA ALA A 19 6.31 -12.04 -17.02
C ALA A 19 6.59 -12.57 -15.60
N PHE A 20 7.31 -11.79 -14.77
CA PHE A 20 7.61 -12.19 -13.39
C PHE A 20 6.35 -12.28 -12.52
N VAL A 21 5.37 -11.36 -12.71
CA VAL A 21 4.08 -11.42 -12.01
C VAL A 21 3.33 -12.68 -12.44
N ARG A 22 3.27 -12.98 -13.75
CA ARG A 22 2.64 -14.22 -14.24
C ARG A 22 3.31 -15.46 -13.66
N GLY A 23 4.64 -15.46 -13.51
CA GLY A 23 5.38 -16.50 -12.81
C GLY A 23 4.91 -16.68 -11.38
N HIS A 24 4.72 -15.58 -10.63
CA HIS A 24 4.18 -15.65 -9.27
C HIS A 24 2.76 -16.24 -9.21
N LEU A 25 1.93 -15.90 -10.19
CA LEU A 25 0.57 -16.42 -10.30
C LEU A 25 0.55 -17.92 -10.63
N ALA A 26 1.51 -18.38 -11.43
CA ALA A 26 1.71 -19.80 -11.69
C ALA A 26 2.15 -20.54 -10.42
N ASP A 27 3.04 -19.96 -9.60
CA ASP A 27 3.46 -20.56 -8.32
C ASP A 27 2.29 -20.71 -7.34
N GLN A 28 1.44 -19.69 -7.23
CA GLN A 28 0.21 -19.73 -6.43
C GLN A 28 -0.70 -20.88 -6.88
N ARG A 29 -0.91 -21.01 -8.19
CA ARG A 29 -1.68 -22.12 -8.76
C ARG A 29 -1.04 -23.47 -8.45
N ARG A 30 0.27 -23.62 -8.68
CA ARG A 30 1.00 -24.87 -8.39
C ARG A 30 0.90 -25.28 -6.92
N CYS A 31 0.93 -24.32 -5.99
CA CYS A 31 0.72 -24.57 -4.58
C CYS A 31 -0.70 -25.08 -4.28
N LEU A 32 -1.73 -24.42 -4.82
CA LEU A 32 -3.13 -24.85 -4.67
C LEU A 32 -3.37 -26.24 -5.27
N GLU A 33 -2.74 -26.54 -6.41
CA GLU A 33 -2.85 -27.83 -7.10
C GLU A 33 -2.31 -28.99 -6.26
N GLN A 34 -1.47 -28.77 -5.25
CA GLN A 34 -1.06 -29.84 -4.32
C GLN A 34 -2.24 -30.39 -3.51
N TRP A 35 -3.27 -29.56 -3.28
CA TRP A 35 -4.36 -29.84 -2.35
C TRP A 35 -5.73 -29.95 -3.01
N PHE A 36 -5.87 -29.37 -4.21
CA PHE A 36 -7.12 -29.22 -4.95
C PHE A 36 -6.99 -29.60 -6.42
N ARG A 37 -8.13 -29.93 -7.05
CA ARG A 37 -8.29 -29.82 -8.50
C ARG A 37 -8.66 -28.37 -8.84
N VAL A 38 -7.71 -27.58 -9.33
CA VAL A 38 -7.91 -26.13 -9.51
C VAL A 38 -8.49 -25.82 -10.88
N VAL A 39 -9.62 -25.11 -10.92
CA VAL A 39 -10.22 -24.52 -12.11
C VAL A 39 -10.05 -23.02 -12.03
N VAL A 40 -9.22 -22.45 -12.91
CA VAL A 40 -9.00 -20.99 -12.96
C VAL A 40 -9.90 -20.39 -14.03
N VAL A 41 -10.67 -19.37 -13.64
CA VAL A 41 -11.48 -18.57 -14.57
C VAL A 41 -11.03 -17.12 -14.49
N GLU A 42 -10.72 -16.55 -15.64
CA GLU A 42 -10.27 -15.16 -15.74
C GLU A 42 -11.36 -14.25 -16.34
N GLY A 43 -11.57 -13.08 -15.74
CA GLY A 43 -12.45 -12.05 -16.30
C GLY A 43 -13.90 -12.09 -15.79
N ASP A 44 -14.82 -11.66 -16.64
CA ASP A 44 -16.26 -11.67 -16.35
C ASP A 44 -16.77 -13.12 -16.24
N ALA A 45 -17.70 -13.35 -15.32
CA ALA A 45 -18.16 -14.70 -15.01
C ALA A 45 -19.63 -14.74 -14.56
N ASP A 46 -20.34 -15.78 -14.98
CA ASP A 46 -21.58 -16.22 -14.33
C ASP A 46 -21.22 -17.28 -13.29
N TYR A 47 -21.25 -16.90 -12.02
CA TYR A 47 -20.86 -17.78 -10.91
C TYR A 47 -21.73 -19.02 -10.83
N ALA A 48 -23.05 -18.90 -11.07
CA ALA A 48 -23.98 -20.01 -10.95
C ALA A 48 -23.68 -21.07 -12.02
N ALA A 49 -23.50 -20.63 -13.26
CA ALA A 49 -23.15 -21.53 -14.37
C ALA A 49 -21.80 -22.24 -14.16
N LEU A 50 -20.82 -21.55 -13.58
CA LEU A 50 -19.52 -22.14 -13.26
C LEU A 50 -19.61 -23.18 -12.14
N VAL A 51 -20.41 -22.90 -11.10
CA VAL A 51 -20.66 -23.87 -10.02
C VAL A 51 -21.37 -25.11 -10.57
N ASP A 52 -22.39 -24.96 -11.41
CA ASP A 52 -23.12 -26.07 -12.01
C ASP A 52 -22.23 -26.95 -12.91
N ARG A 53 -21.31 -26.32 -13.64
CA ARG A 53 -20.41 -27.01 -14.56
C ARG A 53 -19.29 -27.79 -13.85
N HIS A 54 -18.76 -27.23 -12.77
CA HIS A 54 -17.52 -27.72 -12.17
C HIS A 54 -17.71 -28.39 -10.80
N GLU A 55 -18.89 -28.22 -10.19
CA GLU A 55 -19.25 -28.72 -8.86
C GLU A 55 -18.14 -28.45 -7.82
N PRO A 56 -17.70 -27.18 -7.65
CA PRO A 56 -16.60 -26.85 -6.76
C PRO A 56 -16.98 -27.05 -5.29
N ALA A 57 -16.06 -27.57 -4.51
CA ALA A 57 -16.19 -27.63 -3.05
C ALA A 57 -15.86 -26.29 -2.38
N LEU A 58 -15.13 -25.42 -3.09
CA LEU A 58 -14.70 -24.09 -2.63
C LEU A 58 -14.58 -23.15 -3.82
N ALA A 59 -15.02 -21.90 -3.64
CA ALA A 59 -14.71 -20.79 -4.54
C ALA A 59 -13.71 -19.82 -3.90
N LEU A 60 -12.66 -19.47 -4.64
CA LEU A 60 -11.66 -18.46 -4.28
C LEU A 60 -11.81 -17.24 -5.19
N LEU A 61 -12.19 -16.09 -4.62
CA LEU A 61 -12.49 -14.85 -5.36
C LEU A 61 -11.38 -13.81 -5.14
N GLU A 62 -10.56 -13.53 -6.16
CA GLU A 62 -9.37 -12.68 -6.04
C GLU A 62 -9.66 -11.19 -6.29
N SER A 63 -9.29 -10.29 -5.38
CA SER A 63 -9.31 -8.82 -5.57
C SER A 63 -7.98 -8.20 -5.13
N GLY A 64 -7.65 -6.98 -5.56
CA GLY A 64 -6.40 -6.30 -5.19
C GLY A 64 -5.66 -5.60 -6.33
N VAL A 65 -4.32 -5.70 -6.36
CA VAL A 65 -3.45 -4.81 -7.16
C VAL A 65 -3.48 -5.08 -8.67
N TYR A 66 -3.77 -6.32 -9.06
CA TYR A 66 -3.83 -6.71 -10.48
C TYR A 66 -5.25 -6.78 -11.02
N THR A 67 -6.23 -6.27 -10.26
CA THR A 67 -7.61 -6.40 -10.67
C THR A 67 -8.05 -5.28 -11.60
N VAL A 68 -8.27 -5.65 -12.86
CA VAL A 68 -9.10 -4.89 -13.79
C VAL A 68 -10.58 -4.99 -13.38
N PRO A 69 -11.41 -3.98 -13.73
CA PRO A 69 -12.86 -4.09 -13.56
C PRO A 69 -13.39 -5.38 -14.18
N ARG A 70 -14.24 -6.08 -13.44
CA ARG A 70 -14.93 -7.28 -13.90
C ARG A 70 -16.31 -7.40 -13.26
N THR A 71 -17.18 -8.16 -13.90
CA THR A 71 -18.53 -8.45 -13.46
C THR A 71 -18.64 -9.93 -13.12
N ILE A 72 -19.04 -10.24 -11.88
CA ILE A 72 -19.40 -11.60 -11.46
C ILE A 72 -20.89 -11.59 -11.17
N THR A 73 -21.69 -12.26 -11.99
CA THR A 73 -23.14 -12.42 -11.81
C THR A 73 -23.47 -13.74 -11.12
N GLY A 74 -24.73 -13.95 -10.73
CA GLY A 74 -25.19 -15.24 -10.19
C GLY A 74 -24.68 -15.61 -8.79
N LEU A 75 -24.03 -14.70 -8.08
CA LEU A 75 -23.39 -14.94 -6.77
C LEU A 75 -24.34 -15.48 -5.68
N THR A 76 -25.62 -15.13 -5.73
CA THR A 76 -26.61 -15.55 -4.73
C THR A 76 -27.33 -16.85 -5.09
N ALA A 77 -27.08 -17.43 -6.27
CA ALA A 77 -27.80 -18.61 -6.74
C ALA A 77 -27.28 -19.92 -6.13
N ARG A 78 -26.03 -19.92 -5.62
CA ARG A 78 -25.33 -21.08 -5.07
C ARG A 78 -24.71 -20.78 -3.69
N PRO A 79 -25.52 -20.44 -2.68
CA PRO A 79 -25.03 -20.10 -1.34
C PRO A 79 -24.36 -21.28 -0.60
N GLU A 80 -24.60 -22.50 -1.05
CA GLU A 80 -24.03 -23.74 -0.51
C GLU A 80 -22.54 -23.91 -0.77
N VAL A 81 -21.99 -23.28 -1.82
CA VAL A 81 -20.55 -23.30 -2.10
C VAL A 81 -19.88 -22.19 -1.28
N PRO A 82 -18.98 -22.52 -0.33
CA PRO A 82 -18.30 -21.53 0.48
C PRO A 82 -17.41 -20.63 -0.39
N ARG A 83 -17.38 -19.33 -0.04
CA ARG A 83 -16.65 -18.29 -0.77
C ARG A 83 -15.55 -17.70 0.11
N LEU A 84 -14.31 -17.87 -0.33
CA LEU A 84 -13.12 -17.31 0.27
C LEU A 84 -12.58 -16.18 -0.60
N GLY A 85 -12.30 -15.02 -0.03
CA GLY A 85 -11.68 -13.91 -0.75
C GLY A 85 -10.17 -14.09 -0.79
N PHE A 86 -9.52 -13.60 -1.84
CA PHE A 86 -8.07 -13.48 -1.87
C PHE A 86 -7.69 -12.02 -2.12
N LEU A 87 -7.22 -11.34 -1.07
CA LEU A 87 -6.65 -10.00 -1.14
C LEU A 87 -5.21 -10.10 -1.65
N HIS A 88 -5.07 -10.02 -2.97
CA HIS A 88 -3.81 -10.08 -3.67
C HIS A 88 -3.25 -8.66 -3.88
N ALA A 89 -2.65 -8.12 -2.83
CA ALA A 89 -2.03 -6.80 -2.83
C ALA A 89 -1.00 -6.69 -1.70
N ASP A 90 -0.04 -5.78 -1.86
CA ASP A 90 0.81 -5.36 -0.74
C ASP A 90 -0.03 -4.69 0.35
N ALA A 91 0.42 -4.79 1.61
CA ALA A 91 -0.28 -4.22 2.76
C ALA A 91 -0.62 -2.73 2.59
N TYR A 92 0.27 -1.95 1.97
CA TYR A 92 0.13 -0.51 1.78
C TYR A 92 -0.56 -0.11 0.47
N CYS A 93 -0.94 -1.08 -0.38
CA CYS A 93 -1.51 -0.80 -1.69
C CYS A 93 -2.92 -0.19 -1.59
N PRO A 94 -3.24 0.93 -2.27
CA PRO A 94 -4.56 1.56 -2.21
C PRO A 94 -5.71 0.68 -2.75
N THR A 95 -5.42 -0.38 -3.49
CA THR A 95 -6.43 -1.31 -4.05
C THR A 95 -7.17 -2.13 -2.98
N ARG A 96 -6.72 -2.06 -1.71
CA ARG A 96 -7.43 -2.63 -0.56
C ARG A 96 -8.85 -2.10 -0.43
N ALA A 97 -9.08 -0.82 -0.73
CA ALA A 97 -10.42 -0.24 -0.71
C ALA A 97 -11.36 -0.90 -1.74
N ARG A 98 -10.81 -1.23 -2.92
CA ARG A 98 -11.53 -2.00 -3.94
C ARG A 98 -11.87 -3.40 -3.45
N ALA A 99 -10.87 -4.09 -2.88
CA ALA A 99 -11.05 -5.45 -2.40
C ALA A 99 -12.11 -5.55 -1.30
N ILE A 100 -12.16 -4.60 -0.36
CA ILE A 100 -13.24 -4.53 0.64
C ILE A 100 -14.61 -4.44 -0.03
N ALA A 101 -14.75 -3.52 -1.00
CA ALA A 101 -16.00 -3.34 -1.73
C ALA A 101 -16.42 -4.60 -2.49
N ASP A 102 -15.46 -5.24 -3.15
CA ASP A 102 -15.67 -6.49 -3.88
C ASP A 102 -16.08 -7.63 -2.94
N PHE A 103 -15.36 -7.85 -1.83
CA PHE A 103 -15.66 -8.93 -0.89
C PHE A 103 -17.01 -8.77 -0.19
N ASP A 104 -17.43 -7.53 0.09
CA ASP A 104 -18.78 -7.26 0.60
C ASP A 104 -19.85 -7.53 -0.47
N HIS A 105 -19.60 -7.17 -1.72
CA HIS A 105 -20.51 -7.44 -2.84
C HIS A 105 -20.62 -8.94 -3.15
N TRP A 106 -19.50 -9.66 -3.06
CA TRP A 106 -19.42 -11.10 -3.31
C TRP A 106 -19.79 -11.95 -2.09
N GLU A 107 -20.17 -11.32 -0.98
CA GLU A 107 -20.50 -11.95 0.31
C GLU A 107 -19.46 -13.00 0.73
N VAL A 108 -18.19 -12.65 0.56
CA VAL A 108 -17.06 -13.47 0.99
C VAL A 108 -17.11 -13.64 2.51
N GLU A 109 -16.83 -14.83 3.03
CA GLU A 109 -16.85 -15.06 4.48
C GLU A 109 -15.58 -14.54 5.14
N GLN A 110 -14.43 -15.06 4.70
CA GLN A 110 -13.10 -14.71 5.18
C GLN A 110 -12.18 -14.35 4.01
N VAL A 111 -11.06 -13.69 4.29
CA VAL A 111 -10.17 -13.14 3.27
C VAL A 111 -8.76 -13.68 3.49
N LEU A 112 -8.23 -14.40 2.50
CA LEU A 112 -6.83 -14.76 2.42
C LEU A 112 -5.97 -13.57 1.98
N THR A 113 -4.74 -13.51 2.44
CA THR A 113 -3.73 -12.56 1.95
C THR A 113 -2.33 -13.14 2.08
N THR A 114 -1.41 -12.75 1.20
CA THR A 114 0.01 -13.14 1.29
C THR A 114 0.81 -12.24 2.21
N SER A 115 0.29 -11.05 2.52
CA SER A 115 0.94 -10.05 3.38
C SER A 115 0.70 -10.39 4.85
N VAL A 116 1.78 -10.54 5.62
CA VAL A 116 1.68 -10.82 7.06
C VAL A 116 1.33 -9.56 7.85
N SER A 117 1.57 -8.39 7.27
CA SER A 117 1.25 -7.07 7.85
C SER A 117 -0.15 -6.57 7.51
N MET A 118 -0.93 -7.27 6.67
CA MET A 118 -2.20 -6.77 6.13
C MET A 118 -3.22 -6.33 7.18
N ALA A 119 -3.28 -7.02 8.32
CA ALA A 119 -4.18 -6.66 9.43
C ALA A 119 -3.93 -5.25 9.97
N ALA A 120 -2.67 -4.81 10.03
CA ALA A 120 -2.29 -3.47 10.47
C ALA A 120 -2.70 -2.38 9.47
N TYR A 121 -2.81 -2.73 8.19
CA TYR A 121 -3.14 -1.79 7.11
C TYR A 121 -4.62 -1.79 6.72
N THR A 122 -5.34 -2.84 7.07
CA THR A 122 -6.75 -3.00 6.74
C THR A 122 -7.55 -3.45 7.97
N PRO A 123 -7.71 -2.60 9.00
CA PRO A 123 -8.40 -2.97 10.24
C PRO A 123 -9.83 -3.48 10.02
N ALA A 124 -10.52 -2.98 9.00
CA ALA A 124 -11.87 -3.42 8.62
C ALA A 124 -11.93 -4.90 8.20
N LEU A 125 -10.82 -5.48 7.75
CA LEU A 125 -10.70 -6.90 7.42
C LEU A 125 -9.88 -7.69 8.44
N ALA A 126 -9.16 -7.07 9.38
CA ALA A 126 -8.21 -7.74 10.28
C ALA A 126 -8.78 -9.00 10.94
N GLU A 127 -10.04 -8.89 11.33
CA GLU A 127 -10.83 -9.93 11.97
C GLU A 127 -11.30 -11.06 11.03
N ARG A 128 -11.32 -10.82 9.73
CA ARG A 128 -11.68 -11.79 8.68
C ARG A 128 -10.45 -12.33 7.94
N LEU A 129 -9.25 -11.82 8.24
CA LEU A 129 -8.03 -12.18 7.53
C LEU A 129 -7.51 -13.55 7.96
N VAL A 130 -7.09 -14.32 6.96
CA VAL A 130 -6.26 -15.52 7.09
C VAL A 130 -5.00 -15.27 6.27
N VAL A 131 -3.85 -15.62 6.83
CA VAL A 131 -2.57 -15.37 6.16
C VAL A 131 -2.17 -16.63 5.41
N TRP A 132 -2.00 -16.49 4.10
CA TRP A 132 -1.42 -17.48 3.21
C TRP A 132 -0.08 -16.94 2.73
N ALA A 133 0.90 -16.93 3.64
CA ALA A 133 2.14 -16.20 3.48
C ALA A 133 2.92 -16.64 2.23
N ASN A 134 3.75 -15.73 1.70
CA ASN A 134 4.66 -16.02 0.59
C ASN A 134 5.48 -17.31 0.81
N PHE A 135 5.86 -17.94 -0.30
CA PHE A 135 6.60 -19.19 -0.34
C PHE A 135 7.44 -19.28 -1.61
N VAL A 136 8.33 -20.27 -1.65
CA VAL A 136 9.09 -20.67 -2.85
C VAL A 136 8.57 -22.00 -3.39
N VAL A 137 8.75 -22.23 -4.69
CA VAL A 137 8.54 -23.54 -5.31
C VAL A 137 9.93 -24.05 -5.70
N PRO A 138 10.53 -24.97 -4.92
CA PRO A 138 11.83 -25.54 -5.27
C PRO A 138 11.77 -26.22 -6.64
N SER A 139 12.82 -26.14 -7.45
CA SER A 139 12.98 -27.08 -8.56
C SER A 139 13.35 -28.42 -7.91
N GLY A 140 12.59 -29.48 -8.19
CA GLY A 140 12.71 -30.77 -7.52
C GLY A 140 14.10 -31.44 -7.60
N ASP A 141 14.98 -30.93 -8.47
CA ASP A 141 16.31 -31.48 -8.75
C ASP A 141 17.46 -30.50 -8.43
N ASP A 142 17.23 -29.38 -7.72
CA ASP A 142 18.27 -28.36 -7.57
C ASP A 142 19.52 -28.92 -6.86
N PRO A 143 20.64 -29.12 -7.59
CA PRO A 143 21.89 -29.48 -6.95
C PRO A 143 22.30 -28.36 -5.98
N LEU A 144 23.15 -28.69 -5.02
CA LEU A 144 23.78 -27.64 -4.21
C LEU A 144 24.39 -26.59 -5.16
N PRO A 145 24.21 -25.29 -4.88
CA PRO A 145 24.77 -24.24 -5.71
C PRO A 145 26.28 -24.47 -5.91
N PRO A 146 26.81 -24.23 -7.12
CA PRO A 146 28.21 -24.49 -7.41
C PRO A 146 29.15 -23.73 -6.46
N ALA A 147 30.27 -24.36 -6.11
CA ALA A 147 31.33 -23.70 -5.36
C ALA A 147 31.90 -22.52 -6.17
N GLY A 148 32.05 -21.36 -5.54
CA GLY A 148 32.53 -20.14 -6.19
C GLY A 148 31.41 -19.35 -6.89
N ARG A 149 30.77 -18.46 -6.13
CA ARG A 149 29.73 -17.55 -6.63
C ARG A 149 30.37 -16.24 -7.13
N PRO A 150 30.35 -15.95 -8.44
CA PRO A 150 31.14 -14.87 -9.03
C PRO A 150 30.61 -13.46 -8.75
N VAL A 151 29.36 -13.32 -8.30
CA VAL A 151 28.75 -12.01 -8.00
C VAL A 151 28.83 -11.76 -6.48
N PRO A 152 29.65 -10.81 -6.00
CA PRO A 152 29.77 -10.57 -4.55
C PRO A 152 28.47 -10.06 -3.95
N VAL A 153 27.89 -9.02 -4.56
CA VAL A 153 26.60 -8.47 -4.15
C VAL A 153 25.70 -8.29 -5.36
N LEU A 154 24.46 -8.76 -5.24
CA LEU A 154 23.42 -8.52 -6.23
C LEU A 154 22.30 -7.65 -5.64
N MET A 155 22.02 -6.54 -6.31
CA MET A 155 20.90 -5.66 -6.01
C MET A 155 19.81 -5.84 -7.05
N THR A 156 18.67 -6.39 -6.63
CA THR A 156 17.50 -6.61 -7.49
C THR A 156 16.25 -5.85 -7.02
N GLY A 157 15.36 -5.58 -7.96
CA GLY A 157 14.09 -4.90 -7.68
C GLY A 157 14.12 -3.39 -7.89
N SER A 158 12.99 -2.76 -7.59
CA SER A 158 12.81 -1.31 -7.76
C SER A 158 13.55 -0.51 -6.69
N HIS A 159 14.07 0.67 -7.06
CA HIS A 159 14.64 1.68 -6.16
C HIS A 159 13.71 2.89 -5.96
N ALA A 160 12.40 2.67 -6.04
CA ALA A 160 11.40 3.71 -5.78
C ALA A 160 11.39 4.15 -4.31
N ALA A 161 10.77 5.30 -4.03
CA ALA A 161 10.71 5.93 -2.71
C ALA A 161 10.10 5.03 -1.62
N HIS A 162 9.26 4.06 -2.00
CA HIS A 162 8.67 3.11 -1.05
C HIS A 162 9.61 1.95 -0.67
N TYR A 163 10.87 1.96 -1.11
CA TYR A 163 11.93 1.05 -0.67
C TYR A 163 13.09 1.80 0.00
N PRO A 164 12.84 2.57 1.08
CA PRO A 164 13.83 3.50 1.62
C PRO A 164 15.11 2.79 2.11
N TRP A 165 14.99 1.60 2.70
CA TRP A 165 16.16 0.82 3.13
C TRP A 165 17.01 0.36 1.95
N ARG A 166 16.38 -0.17 0.88
CA ARG A 166 17.10 -0.63 -0.32
C ARG A 166 17.84 0.51 -1.00
N VAL A 167 17.20 1.68 -1.12
CA VAL A 167 17.83 2.88 -1.68
C VAL A 167 19.04 3.32 -0.84
N ALA A 168 18.90 3.29 0.48
CA ALA A 168 20.02 3.60 1.38
C ALA A 168 21.16 2.59 1.22
N VAL A 169 20.88 1.28 1.28
CA VAL A 169 21.89 0.23 1.10
C VAL A 169 22.60 0.34 -0.25
N ALA A 170 21.86 0.59 -1.34
CA ALA A 170 22.45 0.77 -2.67
C ALA A 170 23.49 1.89 -2.70
N ARG A 171 23.21 3.00 -2.02
CA ARG A 171 24.13 4.15 -1.90
C ARG A 171 25.32 3.84 -1.01
N GLU A 172 25.10 3.19 0.13
CA GLU A 172 26.18 2.84 1.05
C GLU A 172 27.13 1.80 0.41
N LEU A 173 26.61 0.82 -0.38
CA LEU A 173 27.43 -0.14 -1.16
C LEU A 173 28.34 0.56 -2.17
N GLU A 174 27.80 1.57 -2.86
CA GLU A 174 28.52 2.37 -3.84
C GLU A 174 29.63 3.21 -3.18
N GLN A 175 29.31 3.88 -2.07
CA GLN A 175 30.29 4.61 -1.26
C GLN A 175 31.38 3.72 -0.67
N ALA A 176 31.02 2.47 -0.35
CA ALA A 176 31.92 1.46 0.18
C ALA A 176 32.85 0.82 -0.87
N GLY A 177 32.64 1.08 -2.17
CA GLY A 177 33.42 0.48 -3.25
C GLY A 177 33.21 -1.03 -3.43
N ILE A 178 32.09 -1.59 -2.95
CA ILE A 178 31.83 -3.03 -3.03
C ILE A 178 31.28 -3.37 -4.41
N ALA A 179 31.93 -4.31 -5.10
CA ALA A 179 31.51 -4.79 -6.41
C ALA A 179 30.06 -5.32 -6.37
N THR A 180 29.16 -4.59 -7.02
CA THR A 180 27.71 -4.82 -6.94
C THR A 180 27.12 -4.94 -8.35
N ARG A 181 26.49 -6.08 -8.66
CA ARG A 181 25.66 -6.22 -9.85
C ARG A 181 24.27 -5.63 -9.56
N ARG A 182 23.76 -4.79 -10.44
CA ARG A 182 22.40 -4.23 -10.36
C ARG A 182 21.57 -4.74 -11.53
N THR A 183 20.39 -5.30 -11.27
CA THR A 183 19.43 -5.63 -12.33
C THR A 183 18.46 -4.48 -12.52
N PRO A 184 18.21 -4.02 -13.76
CA PRO A 184 17.22 -2.97 -14.00
C PRO A 184 15.81 -3.45 -13.60
N HIS A 185 15.01 -2.56 -13.03
CA HIS A 185 13.60 -2.78 -12.75
C HIS A 185 12.81 -1.60 -13.29
N ALA A 186 12.16 -1.80 -14.42
CA ALA A 186 11.56 -0.68 -15.14
C ALA A 186 10.18 -0.25 -14.62
N GLY A 187 9.65 -0.95 -13.63
CA GLY A 187 8.36 -0.64 -13.02
C GLY A 187 7.45 -1.85 -13.10
N TRP A 188 6.15 -1.63 -12.91
CA TRP A 188 5.14 -2.70 -12.86
C TRP A 188 4.12 -2.62 -14.00
N PHE A 189 4.14 -1.53 -14.77
CA PHE A 189 3.06 -1.18 -15.71
C PHE A 189 3.57 -0.74 -17.09
N ASP A 190 4.87 -0.88 -17.38
CA ASP A 190 5.46 -0.57 -18.67
C ASP A 190 5.95 -1.85 -19.37
N ARG A 191 5.12 -2.39 -20.26
CA ARG A 191 5.42 -3.63 -21.00
C ARG A 191 6.69 -3.56 -21.84
N ALA A 192 7.00 -2.39 -22.41
CA ALA A 192 8.20 -2.24 -23.24
C ALA A 192 9.46 -2.32 -22.38
N ALA A 193 9.36 -1.83 -21.15
CA ALA A 193 10.46 -1.82 -20.22
C ALA A 193 10.55 -3.13 -19.39
N ASP A 194 9.45 -3.88 -19.25
CA ASP A 194 9.42 -5.24 -18.68
C ASP A 194 10.29 -6.22 -19.45
N ALA A 195 10.41 -6.08 -20.77
CA ALA A 195 11.23 -6.98 -21.61
C ALA A 195 12.72 -6.96 -21.22
N ARG A 196 13.17 -5.93 -20.50
CA ARG A 196 14.55 -5.81 -20.01
C ARG A 196 14.73 -6.36 -18.59
N MET A 197 13.65 -6.77 -17.93
CA MET A 197 13.71 -7.31 -16.58
C MET A 197 14.07 -8.79 -16.60
N VAL A 198 15.04 -9.16 -15.77
CA VAL A 198 15.40 -10.56 -15.56
C VAL A 198 14.27 -11.24 -14.78
N SER A 199 13.77 -12.37 -15.31
CA SER A 199 12.66 -13.13 -14.70
C SER A 199 12.79 -14.64 -14.97
N GLY A 200 12.02 -15.45 -14.24
CA GLY A 200 12.02 -16.90 -14.38
C GLY A 200 13.39 -17.51 -14.09
N ALA A 201 13.81 -18.48 -14.92
CA ALA A 201 15.08 -19.19 -14.74
C ALA A 201 16.31 -18.26 -14.74
N ALA A 202 16.30 -17.20 -15.56
CA ALA A 202 17.41 -16.24 -15.58
C ALA A 202 17.51 -15.47 -14.25
N TYR A 203 16.38 -15.18 -13.60
CA TYR A 203 16.38 -14.52 -12.29
C TYR A 203 16.93 -15.44 -11.20
N VAL A 204 16.53 -16.72 -11.23
CA VAL A 204 17.05 -17.74 -10.31
C VAL A 204 18.56 -17.89 -10.49
N ALA A 205 19.05 -17.97 -11.73
CA ALA A 205 20.49 -18.07 -12.02
C ALA A 205 21.29 -16.87 -11.48
N GLU A 206 20.75 -15.64 -11.57
CA GLU A 206 21.39 -14.47 -10.96
C GLU A 206 21.50 -14.62 -9.44
N LEU A 207 20.44 -15.06 -8.76
CA LEU A 207 20.47 -15.32 -7.31
C LEU A 207 21.48 -16.42 -6.94
N GLU A 208 21.51 -17.52 -7.70
CA GLU A 208 22.42 -18.65 -7.47
C GLU A 208 23.89 -18.26 -7.67
N SER A 209 24.17 -17.35 -8.60
CA SER A 209 25.51 -16.82 -8.85
C SER A 209 25.99 -15.79 -7.83
N SER A 210 25.12 -15.37 -6.90
CA SER A 210 25.36 -14.25 -5.98
C SER A 210 25.70 -14.70 -4.57
N GLN A 211 26.73 -14.14 -3.95
CA GLN A 211 27.11 -14.44 -2.57
C GLN A 211 26.14 -13.78 -1.58
N VAL A 212 25.87 -12.48 -1.77
CA VAL A 212 25.00 -11.67 -0.90
C VAL A 212 23.92 -10.98 -1.72
N VAL A 213 22.68 -11.03 -1.25
CA VAL A 213 21.56 -10.33 -1.89
C VAL A 213 20.77 -9.54 -0.84
N PRO A 214 20.88 -8.20 -0.84
CA PRO A 214 20.06 -7.36 0.01
C PRO A 214 18.58 -7.37 -0.43
N ALA A 215 17.67 -7.56 0.52
CA ALA A 215 16.23 -7.45 0.30
C ALA A 215 15.55 -6.66 1.44
N CYS A 216 14.39 -6.08 1.14
CA CYS A 216 13.62 -5.32 2.12
C CYS A 216 12.12 -5.54 1.94
N GLY A 217 11.37 -5.34 3.01
CA GLY A 217 9.91 -5.46 3.08
C GLY A 217 9.15 -4.21 2.68
N SER A 218 9.82 -3.29 1.95
CA SER A 218 9.33 -1.95 1.59
C SER A 218 9.06 -1.06 2.82
N ILE A 219 8.29 0.02 2.66
CA ILE A 219 7.78 0.80 3.79
C ILE A 219 6.94 -0.01 4.76
N ALA A 220 6.37 -1.13 4.34
CA ALA A 220 5.56 -1.96 5.23
C ALA A 220 6.37 -2.93 6.09
N ARG A 221 7.69 -3.05 5.84
CA ARG A 221 8.56 -4.02 6.52
C ARG A 221 7.96 -5.44 6.52
N ASP A 222 7.29 -5.79 5.42
CA ASP A 222 6.53 -7.03 5.27
C ASP A 222 7.42 -8.19 4.79
N LEU A 223 6.93 -9.43 4.91
CA LEU A 223 7.59 -10.59 4.31
C LEU A 223 7.29 -10.66 2.80
N VAL A 224 8.21 -10.18 1.98
CA VAL A 224 8.14 -10.34 0.52
C VAL A 224 8.83 -11.62 0.03
N ARG A 225 8.46 -12.08 -1.18
CA ARG A 225 9.04 -13.28 -1.81
C ARG A 225 10.57 -13.31 -1.83
N LYS A 226 11.22 -12.17 -2.07
CA LYS A 226 12.69 -12.07 -2.12
C LYS A 226 13.38 -12.52 -0.84
N HIS A 227 12.75 -12.34 0.33
CA HIS A 227 13.29 -12.84 1.59
C HIS A 227 13.38 -14.37 1.63
N LEU A 228 12.60 -15.06 0.81
CA LEU A 228 12.56 -16.52 0.70
C LEU A 228 13.37 -17.01 -0.51
N GLU A 229 13.24 -16.34 -1.65
CA GLU A 229 13.93 -16.71 -2.90
C GLU A 229 15.46 -16.60 -2.76
N VAL A 230 15.96 -15.58 -2.05
CA VAL A 230 17.40 -15.38 -1.84
C VAL A 230 18.04 -16.55 -1.08
N PRO A 231 17.57 -16.93 0.14
CA PRO A 231 18.11 -18.10 0.81
C PRO A 231 17.79 -19.41 0.07
N ALA A 232 16.63 -19.53 -0.60
CA ALA A 232 16.33 -20.72 -1.41
C ALA A 232 17.39 -20.94 -2.50
N ALA A 233 17.87 -19.89 -3.17
CA ALA A 233 18.98 -19.93 -4.12
C ALA A 233 20.37 -20.10 -3.46
N GLY A 234 20.41 -20.24 -2.13
CA GLY A 234 21.61 -20.41 -1.32
C GLY A 234 22.47 -19.16 -1.17
N ALA A 235 21.96 -17.98 -1.53
CA ALA A 235 22.66 -16.72 -1.28
C ALA A 235 22.41 -16.24 0.15
N LEU A 236 23.35 -15.49 0.71
CA LEU A 236 23.16 -14.85 2.01
C LEU A 236 22.14 -13.71 1.88
N LEU A 237 21.06 -13.80 2.65
CA LEU A 237 20.10 -12.72 2.82
C LEU A 237 20.65 -11.66 3.78
N VAL A 238 20.69 -10.42 3.30
CA VAL A 238 20.87 -9.22 4.12
C VAL A 238 19.56 -8.41 4.07
N ALA A 239 18.98 -8.08 5.21
CA ALA A 239 17.69 -7.40 5.25
C ALA A 239 17.57 -6.41 6.42
N GLU A 240 16.51 -5.61 6.39
CA GLU A 240 16.13 -4.76 7.53
C GLU A 240 15.44 -5.61 8.63
N PRO A 241 15.67 -5.33 9.92
CA PRO A 241 14.94 -6.02 10.98
C PRO A 241 13.44 -5.68 10.91
N SER A 242 12.59 -6.70 11.04
CA SER A 242 11.13 -6.54 11.05
C SER A 242 10.44 -7.65 11.85
N ALA A 243 9.25 -7.36 12.36
CA ALA A 243 8.39 -8.35 12.99
C ALA A 243 8.00 -9.48 12.01
N ALA A 244 7.85 -9.16 10.73
CA ALA A 244 7.54 -10.12 9.67
C ALA A 244 8.64 -11.17 9.48
N LEU A 245 9.92 -10.74 9.43
CA LEU A 245 11.05 -11.65 9.32
C LEU A 245 11.25 -12.50 10.57
N ALA A 246 11.10 -11.90 11.75
CA ALA A 246 11.18 -12.63 13.02
C ALA A 246 10.09 -13.72 13.11
N ALA A 247 8.85 -13.40 12.72
CA ALA A 247 7.75 -14.37 12.66
C ALA A 247 8.01 -15.50 11.66
N ALA A 248 8.74 -15.22 10.57
CA ALA A 248 9.18 -16.22 9.61
C ALA A 248 10.39 -17.05 10.10
N GLY A 249 10.97 -16.76 11.26
CA GLY A 249 12.08 -17.52 11.83
C GLY A 249 13.47 -17.06 11.39
N PHE A 250 13.56 -15.93 10.67
CA PHE A 250 14.85 -15.30 10.38
C PHE A 250 15.45 -14.73 11.66
N ARG A 251 16.75 -14.97 11.86
CA ARG A 251 17.51 -14.58 13.05
C ARG A 251 18.88 -14.06 12.61
N ASP A 252 19.19 -12.84 13.05
CA ASP A 252 20.46 -12.19 12.75
C ASP A 252 21.66 -13.03 13.22
N GLY A 253 22.68 -13.17 12.38
CA GLY A 253 23.90 -13.95 12.69
C GLY A 253 23.69 -15.46 12.76
N VAL A 254 22.49 -15.96 12.47
CA VAL A 254 22.17 -17.39 12.46
C VAL A 254 21.90 -17.87 11.04
N ASN A 255 20.95 -17.24 10.34
CA ASN A 255 20.48 -17.66 9.02
C ASN A 255 20.27 -16.48 8.04
N CYS A 256 20.59 -15.27 8.48
CA CYS A 256 20.61 -14.04 7.70
C CYS A 256 21.40 -12.95 8.44
N VAL A 257 21.61 -11.81 7.79
CA VAL A 257 22.06 -10.57 8.43
C VAL A 257 20.88 -9.60 8.49
N LEU A 258 20.50 -9.16 9.69
CA LEU A 258 19.47 -8.13 9.90
C LEU A 258 20.13 -6.85 10.41
N ALA A 259 20.08 -5.78 9.62
CA ALA A 259 20.81 -4.55 9.94
C ALA A 259 20.19 -3.29 9.31
N GLU A 260 20.48 -2.15 9.92
CA GLU A 260 20.26 -0.83 9.31
C GLU A 260 21.27 -0.59 8.16
N PRO A 261 21.00 0.33 7.21
CA PRO A 261 21.72 0.37 5.93
C PRO A 261 23.25 0.41 6.00
N ARG A 262 23.83 1.26 6.87
CA ARG A 262 25.28 1.38 7.03
C ARG A 262 25.90 0.10 7.60
N GLU A 263 25.24 -0.47 8.59
CA GLU A 263 25.67 -1.68 9.26
C GLU A 263 25.55 -2.90 8.34
N ALA A 264 24.49 -2.96 7.54
CA ALA A 264 24.30 -3.98 6.51
C ALA A 264 25.47 -4.02 5.53
N VAL A 265 25.94 -2.85 5.07
CA VAL A 265 27.08 -2.74 4.15
C VAL A 265 28.41 -3.08 4.83
N ARG A 266 28.61 -2.62 6.07
CA ARG A 266 29.80 -3.00 6.86
C ARG A 266 29.90 -4.51 7.02
N ARG A 267 28.85 -5.16 7.52
CA ARG A 267 28.81 -6.62 7.71
C ARG A 267 28.90 -7.39 6.41
N THR A 268 28.35 -6.86 5.31
CA THR A 268 28.55 -7.44 3.98
C THR A 268 30.03 -7.46 3.60
N ARG A 269 30.77 -6.37 3.81
CA ARG A 269 32.22 -6.32 3.55
C ARG A 269 32.97 -7.33 4.40
N ASP A 270 32.69 -7.36 5.71
CA ASP A 270 33.36 -8.23 6.66
C ASP A 270 33.15 -9.70 6.24
N LEU A 271 31.92 -10.11 5.94
CA LEU A 271 31.58 -11.47 5.51
C LEU A 271 32.15 -11.87 4.14
N LEU A 272 32.32 -10.93 3.20
CA LEU A 272 33.00 -11.22 1.94
C LEU A 272 34.49 -11.56 2.15
N GLY A 273 35.08 -11.15 3.28
CA GLY A 273 36.42 -11.57 3.73
C GLY A 273 36.44 -12.86 4.56
N GLU A 274 35.27 -13.38 4.94
CA GLU A 274 35.09 -14.56 5.82
C GLU A 274 34.23 -15.63 5.12
N PRO A 275 34.74 -16.30 4.07
CA PRO A 275 33.94 -17.15 3.19
C PRO A 275 33.25 -18.32 3.92
N ASP A 276 33.88 -18.89 4.94
CA ASP A 276 33.30 -20.00 5.72
C ASP A 276 32.08 -19.55 6.53
N GLU A 277 32.16 -18.37 7.15
CA GLU A 277 31.06 -17.80 7.92
C GLU A 277 29.90 -17.38 7.00
N LEU A 278 30.21 -16.76 5.85
CA LEU A 278 29.23 -16.44 4.83
C LEU A 278 28.50 -17.71 4.36
N ALA A 279 29.25 -18.77 4.04
CA ALA A 279 28.69 -20.05 3.60
C ALA A 279 27.82 -20.69 4.69
N ARG A 280 28.26 -20.65 5.95
CA ARG A 280 27.49 -21.15 7.10
C ARG A 280 26.14 -20.45 7.22
N LEU A 281 26.13 -19.11 7.20
CA LEU A 281 24.91 -18.31 7.29
C LEU A 281 23.97 -18.55 6.12
N ALA A 282 24.50 -18.61 4.89
CA ALA A 282 23.72 -18.85 3.69
C ALA A 282 23.09 -20.26 3.69
N ALA A 283 23.84 -21.29 4.11
CA ALA A 283 23.34 -22.65 4.24
C ALA A 283 22.23 -22.76 5.31
N ALA A 284 22.39 -22.09 6.44
CA ALA A 284 21.36 -22.03 7.48
C ALA A 284 20.08 -21.31 6.98
N GLY A 285 20.24 -20.22 6.21
CA GLY A 285 19.13 -19.54 5.55
C GLY A 285 18.38 -20.44 4.55
N ARG A 286 19.13 -21.16 3.70
CA ARG A 286 18.56 -22.13 2.76
C ARG A 286 17.77 -23.22 3.47
N THR A 287 18.35 -23.80 4.52
CA THR A 287 17.72 -24.84 5.34
C THR A 287 16.38 -24.33 5.90
N LEU A 288 16.37 -23.15 6.54
CA LEU A 288 15.14 -22.55 7.07
C LEU A 288 14.04 -22.45 6.00
N VAL A 289 14.38 -21.91 4.82
CA VAL A 289 13.40 -21.69 3.76
C VAL A 289 12.89 -22.99 3.17
N LEU A 290 13.76 -23.97 2.90
CA LEU A 290 13.35 -25.24 2.31
C LEU A 290 12.53 -26.11 3.29
N GLU A 291 12.77 -26.00 4.59
CA GLU A 291 12.01 -26.75 5.59
C GLU A 291 10.64 -26.13 5.89
N ARG A 292 10.50 -24.80 5.81
CA ARG A 292 9.33 -24.09 6.36
C ARG A 292 8.57 -23.19 5.38
N HIS A 293 9.21 -22.79 4.29
CA HIS A 293 8.69 -21.74 3.40
C HIS A 293 8.56 -22.15 1.95
N THR A 294 8.39 -23.45 1.68
CA THR A 294 8.03 -23.93 0.34
C THR A 294 6.51 -24.02 0.17
N ALA A 295 6.06 -24.20 -1.07
CA ALA A 295 4.66 -24.46 -1.39
C ALA A 295 4.07 -25.68 -0.66
N ALA A 296 4.91 -26.65 -0.27
CA ALA A 296 4.48 -27.84 0.47
C ALA A 296 4.01 -27.52 1.91
N GLN A 297 4.47 -26.42 2.51
CA GLN A 297 4.02 -25.96 3.83
C GLN A 297 2.95 -24.86 3.71
N ARG A 298 2.18 -24.83 2.62
CA ARG A 298 1.22 -23.76 2.31
C ARG A 298 -0.19 -24.28 2.03
N ASP A 299 -0.64 -25.17 2.90
CA ASP A 299 -1.95 -25.83 2.88
C ASP A 299 -3.06 -25.03 3.59
N GLN A 300 -2.84 -23.76 3.96
CA GLN A 300 -3.82 -22.96 4.71
C GLN A 300 -5.18 -22.87 4.01
N VAL A 301 -5.23 -22.82 2.68
CA VAL A 301 -6.49 -22.84 1.93
C VAL A 301 -7.24 -24.17 2.12
N ARG A 302 -6.49 -25.28 2.20
CA ARG A 302 -7.02 -26.61 2.45
C ARG A 302 -7.49 -26.77 3.90
N GLN A 303 -6.68 -26.32 4.86
CA GLN A 303 -7.06 -26.30 6.27
C GLN A 303 -8.34 -25.49 6.49
N TRP A 304 -8.45 -24.32 5.85
CA TRP A 304 -9.64 -23.46 5.93
C TRP A 304 -10.88 -24.19 5.43
N HIS A 305 -10.79 -24.82 4.26
CA HIS A 305 -11.89 -25.61 3.68
C HIS A 305 -12.35 -26.72 4.63
N ASP A 306 -11.41 -27.51 5.15
CA ASP A 306 -11.74 -28.66 6.00
C ASP A 306 -12.36 -28.23 7.33
N LEU A 307 -11.81 -27.18 7.97
CA LEU A 307 -12.35 -26.61 9.20
C LEU A 307 -13.73 -25.97 8.97
N ARG A 308 -13.94 -25.26 7.86
CA ARG A 308 -15.22 -24.61 7.55
C ARG A 308 -16.33 -25.62 7.27
N ARG A 309 -15.99 -26.78 6.70
CA ARG A 309 -16.93 -27.89 6.50
C ARG A 309 -17.33 -28.52 7.84
N GLN A 310 -16.37 -28.68 8.76
CA GLN A 310 -16.62 -29.26 10.09
C GLN A 310 -17.34 -28.27 11.04
N HIS A 311 -17.08 -26.98 10.87
CA HIS A 311 -17.60 -25.92 11.73
C HIS A 311 -18.22 -24.77 10.91
N PRO A 312 -19.39 -24.99 10.28
CA PRO A 312 -20.03 -23.97 9.46
C PRO A 312 -20.28 -22.66 10.22
N GLY A 313 -19.87 -21.54 9.62
CA GLY A 313 -20.03 -20.20 10.19
C GLY A 313 -19.06 -19.86 11.32
N ALA A 314 -18.19 -20.79 11.74
CA ALA A 314 -17.17 -20.50 12.73
C ALA A 314 -16.04 -19.65 12.13
N ARG A 315 -15.48 -18.77 12.96
CA ARG A 315 -14.27 -18.02 12.58
C ARG A 315 -13.08 -18.97 12.55
N ILE A 316 -12.30 -18.92 11.46
CA ILE A 316 -11.05 -19.67 11.33
C ILE A 316 -9.88 -18.67 11.27
N GLY A 317 -8.85 -18.87 12.07
CA GLY A 317 -7.65 -18.04 12.06
C GLY A 317 -6.43 -18.86 12.45
N HIS A 318 -5.31 -18.23 12.77
CA HIS A 318 -4.09 -18.90 13.23
C HIS A 318 -3.48 -18.06 14.35
N ARG A 319 -2.62 -18.64 15.18
CA ARG A 319 -1.90 -17.91 16.25
C ARG A 319 -0.64 -17.19 15.73
N GLY A 320 -0.24 -17.49 14.51
CA GLY A 320 1.01 -17.08 13.87
C GLY A 320 0.90 -17.25 12.37
N PRO A 321 1.40 -16.33 11.53
CA PRO A 321 1.22 -16.35 10.07
C PRO A 321 1.77 -17.60 9.35
N PHE A 322 2.54 -18.43 10.06
CA PHE A 322 3.11 -19.69 9.58
C PHE A 322 2.67 -20.91 10.41
N LEU A 323 1.69 -20.74 11.30
CA LEU A 323 1.13 -21.81 12.13
C LEU A 323 -0.17 -22.35 11.49
N PRO A 324 -0.58 -23.58 11.85
CA PRO A 324 -1.85 -24.14 11.41
C PRO A 324 -3.06 -23.28 11.76
N LEU A 325 -4.12 -23.41 10.97
CA LEU A 325 -5.40 -22.78 11.22
C LEU A 325 -6.16 -23.49 12.35
N GLU A 326 -6.89 -22.71 13.13
CA GLU A 326 -7.68 -23.12 14.29
C GLU A 326 -9.04 -22.41 14.26
N VAL A 327 -10.07 -23.09 14.79
CA VAL A 327 -11.40 -22.52 14.98
C VAL A 327 -11.44 -21.61 16.21
N GLY A 328 -12.11 -20.47 16.10
CA GLY A 328 -12.25 -19.51 17.19
C GLY A 328 -11.03 -18.61 17.41
N THR A 329 -9.93 -18.85 16.68
CA THR A 329 -8.71 -18.06 16.77
C THR A 329 -8.78 -16.86 15.82
N GLN A 330 -8.34 -15.69 16.29
CA GLN A 330 -8.14 -14.52 15.44
C GLN A 330 -6.70 -14.49 14.94
N ALA A 331 -6.48 -14.12 13.68
CA ALA A 331 -5.13 -13.94 13.16
C ALA A 331 -4.36 -12.92 14.00
N PRO A 332 -3.10 -13.19 14.38
CA PRO A 332 -2.28 -12.23 15.09
C PRO A 332 -2.09 -11.00 14.21
N THR A 333 -2.28 -9.84 14.81
CA THR A 333 -1.78 -8.59 14.24
C THR A 333 -0.31 -8.53 14.60
N LEU A 334 0.58 -8.78 13.62
CA LEU A 334 1.98 -8.43 13.79
C LEU A 334 2.09 -6.92 14.09
N ALA A 335 3.12 -6.53 14.83
CA ALA A 335 3.37 -5.13 15.14
C ALA A 335 3.37 -4.30 13.85
N ALA A 336 2.66 -3.17 13.88
CA ALA A 336 2.60 -2.23 12.75
C ALA A 336 3.90 -1.42 12.65
N ASP A 337 5.03 -2.09 12.45
CA ASP A 337 6.37 -1.51 12.42
C ASP A 337 6.74 -0.88 11.06
N GLY A 338 5.83 -0.93 10.09
CA GLY A 338 5.94 -0.24 8.82
C GLY A 338 6.24 1.25 9.01
N ARG A 339 7.21 1.77 8.25
CA ARG A 339 7.68 3.15 8.35
C ARG A 339 6.58 4.18 8.10
N ASP A 340 5.66 3.90 7.18
CA ASP A 340 4.50 4.77 6.95
C ASP A 340 3.53 4.74 8.14
N ARG A 341 3.30 3.58 8.75
CA ARG A 341 2.43 3.44 9.93
C ARG A 341 3.00 4.17 11.13
N ILE A 342 4.31 4.08 11.36
CA ILE A 342 4.99 4.86 12.42
C ILE A 342 4.79 6.36 12.18
N LEU A 343 5.07 6.86 10.98
CA LEU A 343 4.89 8.28 10.65
C LEU A 343 3.44 8.75 10.82
N LEU A 344 2.46 7.90 10.47
CA LEU A 344 1.04 8.21 10.63
C LEU A 344 0.61 8.20 12.11
N ALA A 345 1.11 7.26 12.90
CA ALA A 345 0.86 7.22 14.34
C ALA A 345 1.41 8.48 15.02
N GLU A 346 2.67 8.83 14.74
CA GLU A 346 3.31 10.07 15.22
C GLU A 346 2.53 11.32 14.77
N ALA A 347 2.09 11.38 13.51
CA ALA A 347 1.28 12.50 13.01
C ALA A 347 -0.04 12.63 13.80
N GLY A 348 -0.72 11.51 14.03
CA GLY A 348 -1.97 11.47 14.79
C GLY A 348 -1.79 11.85 16.26
N GLU A 349 -0.68 11.48 16.89
CA GLU A 349 -0.31 11.89 18.24
C GLU A 349 0.00 13.39 18.33
N LEU A 350 0.88 13.89 17.45
CA LEU A 350 1.24 15.30 17.38
C LEU A 350 0.00 16.18 17.15
N ARG A 351 -0.90 15.78 16.25
CA ARG A 351 -2.14 16.51 15.99
C ARG A 351 -3.05 16.52 17.22
N ARG A 352 -3.21 15.40 17.92
CA ARG A 352 -4.01 15.33 19.16
C ARG A 352 -3.41 16.19 20.28
N GLY A 353 -2.08 16.30 20.33
CA GLY A 353 -1.36 17.18 21.24
C GLY A 353 -1.29 18.65 20.80
N GLY A 354 -2.03 19.08 19.77
CA GLY A 354 -2.03 20.46 19.29
C GLY A 354 -0.81 20.88 18.45
N ARG A 355 0.18 20.00 18.26
CA ARG A 355 1.40 20.23 17.46
C ARG A 355 1.14 20.00 15.96
N VAL A 356 0.15 20.69 15.41
CA VAL A 356 -0.39 20.41 14.07
C VAL A 356 0.62 20.61 12.94
N ALA A 357 1.52 21.60 13.04
CA ALA A 357 2.54 21.85 12.02
C ALA A 357 3.50 20.65 11.88
N GLU A 358 3.91 20.06 13.01
CA GLU A 358 4.78 18.89 13.01
C GLU A 358 4.04 17.63 12.53
N ALA A 359 2.77 17.49 12.90
CA ALA A 359 1.90 16.44 12.39
C ALA A 359 1.78 16.50 10.85
N GLU A 360 1.61 17.69 10.28
CA GLU A 360 1.57 17.90 8.83
C GLU A 360 2.88 17.46 8.17
N VAL A 361 4.04 17.76 8.77
CA VAL A 361 5.35 17.30 8.27
C VAL A 361 5.45 15.77 8.28
N ARG A 362 4.99 15.10 9.35
CA ARG A 362 5.00 13.62 9.43
C ARG A 362 4.07 12.98 8.40
N ALA A 363 2.85 13.51 8.25
CA ALA A 363 1.90 13.05 7.23
C ALA A 363 2.43 13.25 5.80
N LEU A 364 3.08 14.40 5.52
CA LEU A 364 3.73 14.65 4.23
C LEU A 364 4.88 13.68 3.96
N ARG A 365 5.71 13.38 4.96
CA ARG A 365 6.76 12.36 4.83
C ARG A 365 6.17 10.99 4.50
N ALA A 366 5.09 10.59 5.15
CA ALA A 366 4.40 9.34 4.84
C ALA A 366 3.83 9.34 3.40
N ALA A 367 3.22 10.45 2.97
CA ALA A 367 2.68 10.59 1.61
C ALA A 367 3.77 10.56 0.53
N ASN A 368 4.98 11.04 0.83
CA ASN A 368 6.13 11.02 -0.07
C ASN A 368 6.78 9.64 -0.21
N LEU A 369 6.51 8.71 0.72
CA LEU A 369 6.99 7.34 0.60
C LEU A 369 6.22 6.57 -0.47
N HIS A 370 4.89 6.63 -0.43
CA HIS A 370 4.01 5.99 -1.38
C HIS A 370 2.66 6.72 -1.45
N PRO A 371 2.06 6.89 -2.64
CA PRO A 371 0.69 7.39 -2.76
C PRO A 371 -0.30 6.45 -2.07
N ALA A 372 -0.79 6.86 -0.89
CA ALA A 372 -1.74 6.10 -0.10
C ALA A 372 -2.85 7.01 0.45
N ILE A 373 -4.00 6.43 0.75
CA ILE A 373 -5.19 7.15 1.19
C ILE A 373 -4.98 7.74 2.58
N GLU A 374 -4.36 6.99 3.49
CA GLU A 374 -4.24 7.34 4.90
C GLU A 374 -3.33 8.56 5.15
N PRO A 375 -2.15 8.70 4.52
CA PRO A 375 -1.36 9.92 4.59
C PRO A 375 -2.09 11.16 4.06
N LEU A 376 -2.85 11.04 2.98
CA LEU A 376 -3.64 12.16 2.46
C LEU A 376 -4.78 12.52 3.43
N ALA A 377 -5.44 11.52 4.03
CA ALA A 377 -6.45 11.74 5.04
C ALA A 377 -5.88 12.50 6.25
N GLU A 378 -4.72 12.09 6.76
CA GLU A 378 -4.11 12.74 7.92
C GLU A 378 -3.62 14.16 7.59
N LEU A 379 -3.07 14.37 6.39
CA LEU A 379 -2.69 15.69 5.91
C LEU A 379 -3.90 16.65 5.81
N ALA A 380 -5.03 16.18 5.26
CA ALA A 380 -6.25 16.96 5.19
C ALA A 380 -6.82 17.26 6.60
N ARG A 381 -6.74 16.33 7.55
CA ARG A 381 -7.12 16.58 8.96
C ARG A 381 -6.23 17.64 9.61
N CYS A 382 -4.91 17.60 9.39
CA CYS A 382 -4.01 18.62 9.89
C CYS A 382 -4.38 20.01 9.35
N ARG A 383 -4.63 20.13 8.05
CA ARG A 383 -5.03 21.41 7.42
C ARG A 383 -6.37 21.93 7.93
N LEU A 384 -7.35 21.06 8.18
CA LEU A 384 -8.61 21.46 8.81
C LEU A 384 -8.40 21.97 10.23
N ALA A 385 -7.52 21.36 11.01
CA ALA A 385 -7.27 21.74 12.40
C ALA A 385 -6.68 23.17 12.54
N VAL A 386 -6.02 23.70 11.51
CA VAL A 386 -5.48 25.07 11.48
C VAL A 386 -6.28 26.02 10.57
N GLY A 387 -7.54 25.69 10.27
CA GLY A 387 -8.43 26.56 9.49
C GLY A 387 -8.13 26.66 7.99
N ARG A 388 -7.22 25.84 7.45
CA ARG A 388 -6.85 25.83 6.02
C ARG A 388 -7.80 24.94 5.20
N ALA A 389 -9.11 25.21 5.28
CA ALA A 389 -10.15 24.34 4.75
C ALA A 389 -10.07 24.11 3.22
N ALA A 390 -9.79 25.14 2.43
CA ALA A 390 -9.62 25.00 0.98
C ALA A 390 -8.47 24.05 0.63
N SER A 391 -7.33 24.20 1.31
CA SER A 391 -6.15 23.33 1.14
C SER A 391 -6.40 21.89 1.59
N ALA A 392 -7.23 21.68 2.61
CA ALA A 392 -7.68 20.36 3.03
C ALA A 392 -8.60 19.71 2.00
N ALA A 393 -9.50 20.49 1.39
CA ALA A 393 -10.39 20.00 0.33
C ALA A 393 -9.58 19.56 -0.90
N ASP A 394 -8.53 20.29 -1.28
CA ASP A 394 -7.67 19.90 -2.40
C ASP A 394 -6.95 18.56 -2.14
N VAL A 395 -6.45 18.34 -0.92
CA VAL A 395 -5.82 17.06 -0.54
C VAL A 395 -6.85 15.94 -0.51
N ALA A 396 -8.01 16.18 0.07
CA ALA A 396 -9.07 15.18 0.15
C ALA A 396 -9.57 14.79 -1.24
N ALA A 397 -9.69 15.76 -2.16
CA ALA A 397 -10.06 15.53 -3.55
C ALA A 397 -9.06 14.62 -4.27
N ARG A 398 -7.75 14.80 -4.05
CA ARG A 398 -6.73 13.89 -4.61
C ARG A 398 -6.87 12.46 -4.10
N GLY A 399 -7.20 12.27 -2.82
CA GLY A 399 -7.44 10.93 -2.28
C GLY A 399 -8.73 10.29 -2.82
N VAL A 400 -9.78 11.10 -3.04
CA VAL A 400 -11.00 10.67 -3.74
C VAL A 400 -10.69 10.27 -5.19
N GLU A 401 -9.92 11.08 -5.92
CA GLU A 401 -9.49 10.79 -7.28
C GLU A 401 -8.68 9.49 -7.35
N MET A 402 -7.66 9.35 -6.48
CA MET A 402 -6.82 8.15 -6.42
C MET A 402 -7.64 6.88 -6.10
N SER A 403 -8.53 6.93 -5.11
CA SER A 403 -9.37 5.77 -4.79
C SER A 403 -10.35 5.44 -5.92
N THR A 404 -10.89 6.45 -6.60
CA THR A 404 -11.80 6.27 -7.74
C THR A 404 -11.07 5.69 -8.96
N SER A 405 -9.88 6.18 -9.30
CA SER A 405 -9.12 5.68 -10.45
C SER A 405 -8.66 4.24 -10.27
N ILE A 406 -8.40 3.84 -9.02
CA ILE A 406 -7.92 2.50 -8.69
C ILE A 406 -9.07 1.51 -8.48
N GLY A 407 -10.12 1.93 -7.77
CA GLY A 407 -11.22 1.04 -7.36
C GLY A 407 -12.53 1.22 -8.13
N GLY A 408 -12.60 2.18 -9.05
CA GLY A 408 -13.84 2.55 -9.75
C GLY A 408 -14.87 3.26 -8.85
N ALA A 409 -14.56 3.49 -7.57
CA ALA A 409 -15.43 4.17 -6.62
C ALA A 409 -14.57 4.91 -5.56
N PRO A 410 -15.06 6.06 -5.05
CA PRO A 410 -14.33 6.83 -4.06
C PRO A 410 -14.29 6.13 -2.70
N ASP A 411 -13.16 6.25 -2.00
CA ASP A 411 -13.05 5.81 -0.61
C ASP A 411 -14.05 6.57 0.28
N PRO A 412 -14.87 5.87 1.09
CA PRO A 412 -15.87 6.51 1.93
C PRO A 412 -15.32 7.55 2.91
N GLY A 413 -14.17 7.23 3.54
CA GLY A 413 -13.53 8.09 4.51
C GLY A 413 -12.98 9.36 3.87
N MET A 414 -12.37 9.24 2.69
CA MET A 414 -11.88 10.38 1.92
C MET A 414 -13.00 11.28 1.42
N LEU A 415 -14.10 10.69 0.92
CA LEU A 415 -15.23 11.48 0.46
C LEU A 415 -15.92 12.22 1.61
N ALA A 416 -16.07 11.58 2.76
CA ALA A 416 -16.57 12.25 3.98
C ALA A 416 -15.65 13.40 4.41
N LEU A 417 -14.34 13.20 4.36
CA LEU A 417 -13.36 14.24 4.67
C LEU A 417 -13.40 15.40 3.68
N LEU A 418 -13.59 15.12 2.39
CA LEU A 418 -13.77 16.13 1.35
C LEU A 418 -15.04 16.95 1.61
N VAL A 419 -16.19 16.31 1.87
CA VAL A 419 -17.45 17.00 2.21
C VAL A 419 -17.26 17.93 3.42
N ARG A 420 -16.58 17.45 4.45
CA ARG A 420 -16.25 18.26 5.65
C ARG A 420 -15.38 19.46 5.27
N ALA A 421 -14.34 19.26 4.47
CA ALA A 421 -13.44 20.33 4.07
C ALA A 421 -14.11 21.37 3.17
N GLU A 422 -14.98 20.94 2.25
CA GLU A 422 -15.80 21.83 1.40
C GLU A 422 -16.77 22.67 2.22
N THR A 423 -17.38 22.07 3.24
CA THR A 423 -18.27 22.79 4.18
C THR A 423 -17.49 23.85 4.95
N ALA A 424 -16.33 23.48 5.50
CA ALA A 424 -15.45 24.40 6.23
C ALA A 424 -14.84 25.50 5.35
N ALA A 425 -14.75 25.28 4.04
CA ALA A 425 -14.29 26.27 3.06
C ALA A 425 -15.41 27.20 2.57
N HIS A 426 -16.59 27.20 3.22
CA HIS A 426 -17.77 27.97 2.82
C HIS A 426 -18.27 27.65 1.40
N ARG A 427 -18.17 26.38 0.98
CA ARG A 427 -18.69 25.87 -0.31
C ARG A 427 -19.80 24.82 -0.10
N PRO A 428 -20.91 25.16 0.60
CA PRO A 428 -21.94 24.21 1.01
C PRO A 428 -22.64 23.52 -0.16
N ASP A 429 -22.83 24.21 -1.30
CA ASP A 429 -23.45 23.60 -2.48
C ASP A 429 -22.59 22.48 -3.08
N ARG A 430 -21.26 22.66 -3.08
CA ARG A 430 -20.33 21.63 -3.52
C ARG A 430 -20.32 20.46 -2.54
N ALA A 431 -20.28 20.74 -1.25
CA ALA A 431 -20.38 19.72 -0.20
C ALA A 431 -21.68 18.89 -0.33
N ALA A 432 -22.81 19.56 -0.57
CA ALA A 432 -24.11 18.90 -0.75
C ALA A 432 -24.13 18.02 -2.03
N ARG A 433 -23.58 18.51 -3.15
CA ARG A 433 -23.45 17.70 -4.37
C ARG A 433 -22.58 16.47 -4.17
N LEU A 434 -21.44 16.61 -3.51
CA LEU A 434 -20.54 15.50 -3.20
C LEU A 434 -21.20 14.47 -2.27
N ALA A 435 -21.91 14.93 -1.24
CA ALA A 435 -22.67 14.07 -0.35
C ALA A 435 -23.81 13.33 -1.07
N ALA A 436 -24.45 13.98 -2.05
CA ALA A 436 -25.50 13.39 -2.88
C ALA A 436 -24.96 12.40 -3.93
N ALA A 437 -23.75 12.64 -4.44
CA ALA A 437 -23.06 11.77 -5.38
C ALA A 437 -22.52 10.49 -4.72
N TYR A 438 -22.51 10.41 -3.39
CA TYR A 438 -22.19 9.19 -2.68
C TYR A 438 -23.17 8.07 -3.09
N PRO A 439 -22.70 6.88 -3.52
CA PRO A 439 -23.56 5.80 -3.94
C PRO A 439 -24.65 5.58 -2.89
N ALA A 440 -25.91 5.55 -3.32
CA ALA A 440 -27.07 5.43 -2.45
C ALA A 440 -27.18 4.06 -1.74
N ASP A 441 -26.07 3.33 -1.61
CA ASP A 441 -25.99 2.07 -0.86
C ASP A 441 -26.32 2.33 0.62
N PRO A 442 -27.49 1.88 1.10
CA PRO A 442 -27.92 2.08 2.47
C PRO A 442 -26.97 1.45 3.50
N ARG A 443 -26.21 0.41 3.12
CA ARG A 443 -25.26 -0.29 4.01
C ARG A 443 -24.03 0.58 4.31
N ARG A 444 -23.59 1.39 3.33
CA ARG A 444 -22.44 2.32 3.47
C ARG A 444 -22.79 3.65 4.14
N ARG A 445 -24.07 4.00 4.23
CA ARG A 445 -24.52 5.21 4.96
C ARG A 445 -24.45 5.07 6.48
N ALA A 446 -24.53 3.85 7.01
CA ALA A 446 -24.57 3.59 8.45
C ALA A 446 -23.22 3.78 9.17
N SER A 447 -22.10 3.61 8.45
CA SER A 447 -20.74 3.77 8.98
C SER A 447 -20.24 5.23 8.99
N LEU A 448 -21.05 6.18 8.52
CA LEU A 448 -20.71 7.61 8.43
C LEU A 448 -21.25 8.45 9.60
N VAL A 449 -21.61 7.84 10.74
CA VAL A 449 -21.88 8.62 11.96
C VAL A 449 -20.57 9.29 12.40
N PRO A 450 -20.47 10.62 12.45
CA PRO A 450 -19.30 11.28 13.00
C PRO A 450 -19.20 10.88 14.47
N VAL A 451 -18.15 10.13 14.83
CA VAL A 451 -17.73 10.03 16.21
C VAL A 451 -16.85 11.24 16.46
N ASP A 452 -17.32 12.14 17.33
CA ASP A 452 -16.48 13.18 17.89
C ASP A 452 -15.40 12.49 18.75
N PRO A 453 -14.10 12.65 18.44
CA PRO A 453 -13.04 12.07 19.27
C PRO A 453 -12.92 12.71 20.66
N GLY A 454 -13.73 13.74 20.98
CA GLY A 454 -13.68 14.45 22.25
C GLY A 454 -14.44 13.84 23.43
N GLU A 455 -15.61 13.18 23.25
CA GLU A 455 -16.54 13.04 24.40
C GLU A 455 -17.30 11.70 24.58
N GLY A 456 -17.13 10.68 23.73
CA GLY A 456 -17.47 9.29 24.08
C GLY A 456 -18.88 8.98 24.65
N ARG A 457 -19.96 9.74 24.37
CA ARG A 457 -21.33 9.41 24.86
C ARG A 457 -22.40 9.35 23.75
N PRO A 458 -23.30 8.35 23.74
CA PRO A 458 -24.46 8.31 22.85
C PRO A 458 -25.62 9.19 23.37
N PHE A 459 -26.29 9.92 22.45
CA PHE A 459 -27.37 10.88 22.75
C PHE A 459 -28.71 10.19 23.07
N ARG A 460 -29.37 10.50 24.22
CA ARG A 460 -30.75 10.10 24.56
C ARG A 460 -31.64 11.32 24.84
N ILE A 461 -32.92 11.29 24.42
CA ILE A 461 -33.93 12.34 24.68
C ILE A 461 -35.26 11.72 25.15
N HIS A 462 -35.86 12.30 26.19
CA HIS A 462 -37.16 11.96 26.82
C HIS A 462 -38.40 12.33 25.96
N ARG A 463 -39.53 11.64 26.21
CA ARG A 463 -40.83 11.83 25.53
C ARG A 463 -41.89 12.44 26.46
N GLY A 464 -42.77 13.28 25.90
CA GLY A 464 -44.12 13.58 26.42
C GLY A 464 -45.22 13.07 25.46
N PRO A 465 -46.48 12.93 25.91
CA PRO A 465 -47.44 11.95 25.38
C PRO A 465 -48.30 12.42 24.19
N ALA A 466 -48.91 11.44 23.50
CA ALA A 466 -49.66 11.58 22.25
C ALA A 466 -51.14 11.23 22.42
N GLY A 467 -52.01 11.82 21.58
CA GLY A 467 -53.36 11.33 21.29
C GLY A 467 -53.47 10.62 19.92
N PRO A 468 -54.53 9.82 19.65
CA PRO A 468 -54.45 8.68 18.72
C PRO A 468 -55.37 8.77 17.49
N VAL A 469 -54.90 8.31 16.30
CA VAL A 469 -55.70 7.86 15.12
C VAL A 469 -54.83 6.84 14.30
N PRO A 470 -55.40 5.80 13.64
CA PRO A 470 -54.79 4.46 13.57
C PRO A 470 -53.98 4.05 12.31
N ALA A 471 -53.42 2.84 12.46
CA ALA A 471 -52.32 2.09 11.82
C ALA A 471 -52.18 1.97 10.28
N LEU A 472 -50.94 2.26 9.81
CA LEU A 472 -50.11 1.43 8.91
C LEU A 472 -48.62 1.56 9.33
N ARG A 473 -47.83 0.47 9.26
CA ARG A 473 -46.59 0.22 10.05
C ARG A 473 -45.40 1.19 9.82
N PRO A 474 -44.52 1.42 10.84
CA PRO A 474 -43.93 2.74 11.10
C PRO A 474 -42.40 2.74 11.40
N ARG A 475 -41.52 2.58 10.39
CA ARG A 475 -40.06 2.80 10.60
C ARG A 475 -39.35 3.75 9.62
N TYR A 476 -39.90 4.01 8.43
CA TYR A 476 -39.16 4.78 7.40
C TYR A 476 -39.60 6.23 7.20
N ARG A 477 -40.77 6.65 7.70
CA ARG A 477 -41.29 8.00 7.44
C ARG A 477 -40.77 9.07 8.42
N ARG A 478 -40.37 8.70 9.65
CA ARG A 478 -39.93 9.65 10.69
C ARG A 478 -38.47 10.11 10.57
N LEU A 479 -37.61 9.43 9.81
CA LEU A 479 -36.21 9.83 9.59
C LEU A 479 -36.07 10.97 8.55
N ARG A 480 -36.91 10.96 7.51
CA ARG A 480 -36.82 11.90 6.38
C ARG A 480 -37.27 13.33 6.74
N LEU A 481 -38.23 13.48 7.65
CA LEU A 481 -38.75 14.78 8.09
C LEU A 481 -37.89 15.45 9.19
N ARG A 482 -37.17 14.64 9.99
CA ARG A 482 -36.26 15.14 11.05
C ARG A 482 -34.95 15.75 10.51
N TRP A 483 -34.54 15.41 9.29
CA TRP A 483 -33.30 15.91 8.66
C TRP A 483 -33.49 17.27 7.98
N ARG A 484 -34.61 17.47 7.26
CA ARG A 484 -34.94 18.75 6.57
C ARG A 484 -35.15 19.93 7.52
N SER A 485 -35.70 19.70 8.72
CA SER A 485 -35.90 20.76 9.72
C SER A 485 -34.59 21.20 10.38
N ARG A 486 -33.67 20.26 10.70
CA ARG A 486 -32.39 20.58 11.35
C ARG A 486 -31.35 21.19 10.43
N LEU A 487 -31.29 20.81 9.15
CA LEU A 487 -30.41 21.47 8.18
C LEU A 487 -30.80 22.95 7.98
N ARG A 488 -32.12 23.23 8.02
CA ARG A 488 -32.66 24.61 7.96
C ARG A 488 -32.30 25.43 9.21
N THR A 489 -32.32 24.84 10.40
CA THR A 489 -31.92 25.51 11.66
C THR A 489 -30.40 25.77 11.72
N LEU A 490 -29.58 24.88 11.13
CA LEU A 490 -28.12 25.08 11.09
C LEU A 490 -27.72 26.17 10.08
N LEU A 491 -28.39 26.24 8.93
CA LEU A 491 -28.17 27.26 7.90
C LEU A 491 -28.71 28.65 8.31
N TRP A 492 -29.67 28.71 9.23
CA TRP A 492 -30.20 29.98 9.78
C TRP A 492 -29.32 30.56 10.89
N ARG A 493 -28.58 29.73 11.64
CA ARG A 493 -27.71 30.19 12.74
C ARG A 493 -26.36 30.77 12.30
N THR A 494 -26.04 30.74 11.02
CA THR A 494 -24.77 31.25 10.47
C THR A 494 -24.92 32.58 9.71
N GLY A 495 -25.98 33.35 9.97
CA GLY A 495 -26.15 34.71 9.47
C GLY A 495 -25.29 35.74 10.23
N THR A 496 -24.13 36.06 9.64
CA THR A 496 -23.30 37.29 9.64
C THR A 496 -23.47 38.39 10.71
N LEU A 497 -22.31 38.87 11.20
CA LEU A 497 -21.97 40.28 11.52
C LEU A 497 -20.42 40.37 11.39
N GLU A 498 -19.82 40.95 10.35
CA GLU A 498 -19.63 42.40 10.08
C GLU A 498 -19.18 43.23 11.29
N THR A 499 -17.97 43.01 11.85
CA THR A 499 -17.19 44.12 12.47
C THR A 499 -15.69 43.88 12.79
N GLU A 500 -14.95 42.96 12.15
CA GLU A 500 -13.51 42.80 12.52
C GLU A 500 -12.53 42.52 11.36
N LEU A 501 -12.86 42.95 10.14
CA LEU A 501 -11.98 42.76 8.98
C LEU A 501 -11.10 43.98 8.63
N ALA A 502 -11.27 45.13 9.30
CA ALA A 502 -10.47 46.33 9.03
C ALA A 502 -9.18 46.42 9.89
N GLY A 503 -9.08 45.66 10.99
CA GLY A 503 -7.92 45.71 11.90
C GLY A 503 -6.78 44.74 11.52
N LEU A 504 -7.08 43.63 10.84
CA LEU A 504 -6.10 42.59 10.54
C LEU A 504 -5.23 42.89 9.31
N LEU A 505 -5.66 43.80 8.44
CA LEU A 505 -4.95 44.17 7.20
C LEU A 505 -3.83 45.22 7.40
N ALA A 506 -3.58 45.68 8.62
CA ALA A 506 -2.54 46.66 8.91
C ALA A 506 -1.22 46.07 9.44
N ARG A 507 -1.10 44.75 9.63
CA ARG A 507 0.06 44.14 10.30
C ARG A 507 0.47 42.78 9.75
N THR A 508 1.03 42.75 8.54
CA THR A 508 1.96 41.66 8.14
C THR A 508 2.97 42.17 7.11
N GLN A 509 4.26 42.10 7.47
CA GLN A 509 5.40 42.31 6.57
C GLN A 509 5.56 41.14 5.58
N PRO A 510 6.24 41.33 4.43
CA PRO A 510 6.21 40.37 3.35
C PRO A 510 7.05 39.12 3.68
N THR A 511 6.39 37.97 3.76
CA THR A 511 7.08 36.69 3.70
C THR A 511 7.14 36.26 2.23
N ARG A 512 8.35 36.08 1.70
CA ARG A 512 8.59 35.59 0.33
C ARG A 512 8.04 34.18 0.19
N VAL A 513 7.12 33.98 -0.75
CA VAL A 513 6.62 32.67 -1.18
C VAL A 513 6.91 32.52 -2.66
N VAL A 514 7.69 31.50 -3.03
CA VAL A 514 7.92 31.12 -4.42
C VAL A 514 6.83 30.12 -4.81
N VAL A 515 6.01 30.49 -5.80
CA VAL A 515 5.00 29.62 -6.42
C VAL A 515 5.44 29.33 -7.85
N VAL A 516 5.67 28.06 -8.19
CA VAL A 516 5.89 27.63 -9.57
C VAL A 516 4.57 27.09 -10.12
N ALA A 517 4.07 27.70 -11.20
CA ALA A 517 2.93 27.22 -11.95
C ALA A 517 3.36 26.92 -13.41
N PRO A 518 2.85 25.85 -14.04
CA PRO A 518 3.13 25.59 -15.45
C PRO A 518 2.29 26.53 -16.33
N SER A 519 2.94 27.25 -17.25
CA SER A 519 2.21 28.08 -18.20
C SER A 519 1.63 27.22 -19.33
N ARG A 520 0.32 27.33 -19.53
CA ARG A 520 -0.35 26.90 -20.77
C ARG A 520 -0.27 28.10 -21.72
N ARG A 521 0.40 27.93 -22.86
CA ARG A 521 0.59 28.89 -23.98
C ARG A 521 1.94 29.64 -23.98
N GLY A 522 3.00 28.92 -24.34
CA GLY A 522 4.03 29.34 -25.30
C GLY A 522 4.45 30.81 -25.39
N ARG A 523 4.69 31.50 -24.26
CA ARG A 523 5.44 32.76 -24.23
C ARG A 523 6.43 32.72 -23.08
N ALA A 524 7.68 33.06 -23.39
CA ALA A 524 8.76 33.14 -22.43
C ALA A 524 8.55 34.34 -21.50
N CYS A 525 8.64 34.12 -20.19
CA CYS A 525 8.97 35.16 -19.23
C CYS A 525 10.29 34.75 -18.56
N VAL A 526 11.28 35.63 -18.66
CA VAL A 526 12.52 35.55 -17.88
C VAL A 526 12.18 35.99 -16.45
N ALA A 527 12.48 35.16 -15.46
CA ALA A 527 12.50 35.56 -14.05
C ALA A 527 13.93 35.42 -13.54
N LEU A 528 14.45 36.49 -12.93
CA LEU A 528 15.77 36.56 -12.31
C LEU A 528 15.94 35.49 -11.23
N THR A 529 17.03 34.74 -11.31
CA THR A 529 17.48 33.78 -10.30
C THR A 529 18.38 34.48 -9.29
N GLN A 530 18.16 34.27 -7.99
CA GLN A 530 19.19 34.49 -6.97
C GLN A 530 19.80 33.12 -6.64
N VAL A 531 21.07 32.95 -7.01
CA VAL A 531 21.86 31.72 -6.77
C VAL A 531 22.45 31.80 -5.36
N VAL A 532 22.19 30.79 -4.53
CA VAL A 532 23.01 30.51 -3.34
C VAL A 532 24.12 29.57 -3.81
N ALA A 533 25.36 30.03 -3.70
CA ALA A 533 26.54 29.26 -4.05
C ALA A 533 26.64 28.00 -3.19
N ALA A 534 26.61 26.84 -3.84
CA ALA A 534 27.30 25.64 -3.38
C ALA A 534 28.10 25.13 -4.58
N SER A 535 29.41 25.02 -4.38
CA SER A 535 30.42 24.68 -5.37
C SER A 535 30.16 23.34 -6.06
N THR A 536 29.87 23.38 -7.36
CA THR A 536 30.28 22.38 -8.36
C THR A 536 30.06 23.01 -9.74
N SER A 537 31.10 23.02 -10.58
CA SER A 537 31.04 23.47 -11.97
C SER A 537 30.08 22.58 -12.77
N VAL A 538 29.21 23.21 -13.56
CA VAL A 538 28.38 22.53 -14.57
C VAL A 538 28.77 23.17 -15.89
N ASP A 539 29.59 22.49 -16.68
CA ASP A 539 30.20 23.10 -17.88
C ASP A 539 29.28 23.10 -19.11
N GLU A 540 28.18 22.34 -19.14
CA GLU A 540 27.25 22.38 -20.29
C GLU A 540 25.79 22.10 -19.90
N VAL A 541 24.86 22.87 -20.48
CA VAL A 541 23.43 22.58 -20.49
C VAL A 541 22.95 22.58 -21.94
N TRP A 542 22.46 21.43 -22.40
CA TRP A 542 21.87 21.28 -23.72
C TRP A 542 20.35 21.40 -23.63
N TRP A 543 19.76 22.25 -24.47
CA TRP A 543 18.32 22.42 -24.57
C TRP A 543 17.84 22.03 -25.96
N SER A 544 16.81 21.17 -26.02
CA SER A 544 16.12 20.77 -27.24
C SER A 544 14.69 21.29 -27.18
N ASN A 545 14.28 22.08 -28.17
CA ASN A 545 12.86 22.28 -28.43
C ASN A 545 12.38 21.14 -29.34
N GLY A 546 11.22 20.56 -29.03
CA GLY A 546 10.70 19.35 -29.67
C GLY A 546 10.30 19.47 -31.15
N SER A 547 10.93 20.34 -31.93
CA SER A 547 10.72 20.50 -33.38
C SER A 547 11.95 20.22 -34.24
N GLY A 548 13.01 19.62 -33.67
CA GLY A 548 14.04 18.92 -34.45
C GLY A 548 14.93 19.78 -35.37
N ARG A 549 14.95 21.11 -35.26
CA ARG A 549 15.92 21.97 -35.96
C ARG A 549 16.32 23.16 -35.08
N SER A 550 17.64 23.27 -34.86
CA SER A 550 18.42 24.36 -34.25
C SER A 550 18.73 24.26 -32.75
N ALA A 551 20.01 24.04 -32.43
CA ALA A 551 20.59 24.28 -31.10
C ALA A 551 21.24 25.68 -31.09
N ALA A 552 21.01 26.47 -30.04
CA ALA A 552 21.68 27.76 -29.84
C ALA A 552 22.67 27.66 -28.67
N ARG A 553 23.89 28.17 -28.87
CA ARG A 553 24.98 28.17 -27.89
C ARG A 553 25.02 29.52 -27.17
N LEU A 554 24.77 29.54 -25.86
CA LEU A 554 24.96 30.74 -25.03
C LEU A 554 26.28 30.61 -24.27
N ARG A 555 27.19 31.58 -24.45
CA ARG A 555 28.40 31.74 -23.63
C ARG A 555 28.15 32.83 -22.58
N PHE A 556 28.46 32.54 -21.32
CA PHE A 556 28.54 33.55 -20.28
C PHE A 556 30.02 33.85 -20.02
N GLY A 557 30.43 35.12 -20.17
CA GLY A 557 31.75 35.58 -19.76
C GLY A 557 31.70 36.04 -18.31
N VAL A 558 32.62 35.55 -17.48
CA VAL A 558 32.82 36.05 -16.12
C VAL A 558 33.81 37.19 -16.20
N HIS A 559 33.38 38.40 -15.81
CA HIS A 559 34.28 39.54 -15.60
C HIS A 559 34.74 39.52 -14.15
N GLU A 560 36.05 39.34 -13.92
CA GLU A 560 36.67 39.61 -12.62
C GLU A 560 36.88 41.11 -12.47
N SER A 561 36.35 41.69 -11.39
CA SER A 561 36.74 43.02 -10.92
C SER A 561 37.25 42.88 -9.49
N THR A 562 38.52 43.18 -9.29
CA THR A 562 39.18 43.29 -8.00
C THR A 562 38.68 44.54 -7.25
N TRP A 563 38.50 44.41 -5.94
CA TRP A 563 38.14 45.52 -5.04
C TRP A 563 39.17 45.57 -3.90
N GLU A 564 39.84 46.71 -3.74
CA GLU A 564 40.75 47.00 -2.62
C GLU A 564 40.00 47.64 -1.43
N PRO A 565 40.47 47.47 -0.18
CA PRO A 565 39.79 47.99 1.00
C PRO A 565 40.35 49.35 1.45
N GLY A 566 39.49 50.29 1.86
CA GLY A 566 39.96 51.49 2.55
C GLY A 566 38.93 52.53 2.99
N VAL A 567 38.64 52.49 4.30
CA VAL A 567 38.40 53.62 5.23
C VAL A 567 37.08 54.42 5.13
N ALA A 568 36.36 54.39 6.27
CA ALA A 568 35.13 55.15 6.58
C ALA A 568 35.44 56.60 7.01
N PRO A 569 34.39 57.45 7.13
CA PRO A 569 33.69 57.51 8.42
C PRO A 569 32.20 57.14 8.36
#